data_AF-X1E463-F1
#
_entry.id   AF-X1E463-F1
#
_cell.length_a   1.000
_cell.length_b   1.000
_cell.length_c   1.000
_cell.angle_alpha   90.00
_cell.angle_beta   90.00
_cell.angle_gamma   90.00
#
_symmetry.space_group_name_H-M   'P 1'
#
loop_
_entity.id
_entity.type
_entity.pdbx_description
1 polymer ?
#
loop_
_entity_poly.entity_id
_entity_poly.type
_entity_poly.pdbx_seq_one_letter_code
_entity_poly.pdbx_strand_id
1 'polypeptide(L)'
;FEAPALDADLIWVLPSVDGTDGQFIKTDGSGNLSFATGGVAYQQVVTVAKDGGDYTTITAALNAILDAATDKRYAILVYPGDYAEVVTCKAWVDIIGIDRHTCRIKKTVSFTASEQALIYSANDVTLKNLSILLTHGGSGFYSDYIIRMDNTTDTFIIDNCKLEAIGSSVRNTFGLGKGAGAARYIQFYNSELRVVNTTGSRHCIAFGRCRGLLENSYFYIQAASTQRAFLIRCDNTALP
;
A
#
# COMPACT_ATOMS: atom_id res chain seq x y z
N PHE A 1 -25.15 0.07 25.01
CA PHE A 1 -25.97 0.76 23.99
C PHE A 1 -27.40 0.38 24.32
N GLU A 2 -28.15 1.27 24.95
CA GLU A 2 -29.57 1.05 25.22
C GLU A 2 -30.33 1.84 24.16
N ALA A 3 -31.22 1.18 23.42
CA ALA A 3 -32.04 1.88 22.45
C ALA A 3 -33.01 2.81 23.22
N PRO A 4 -33.23 4.05 22.76
CA PRO A 4 -34.26 4.90 23.34
C PRO A 4 -35.63 4.22 23.25
N ALA A 5 -36.57 4.66 24.09
CA ALA A 5 -37.97 4.24 23.96
C ALA A 5 -38.46 4.54 22.53
N LEU A 6 -39.07 3.54 21.90
CA LEU A 6 -39.61 3.67 20.55
C LEU A 6 -41.09 4.07 20.64
N ASP A 7 -41.45 5.19 20.04
CA ASP A 7 -42.84 5.69 19.99
C ASP A 7 -43.72 4.90 18.99
N ALA A 8 -43.12 4.02 18.19
CA ALA A 8 -43.78 3.17 17.21
C ALA A 8 -42.90 1.95 16.85
N ASP A 9 -43.49 0.96 16.19
CA ASP A 9 -42.77 -0.18 15.63
C ASP A 9 -41.76 0.29 14.56
N LEU A 10 -40.50 -0.15 14.67
CA LEU A 10 -39.50 0.01 13.60
C LEU A 10 -39.29 -1.30 12.86
N ILE A 11 -39.30 -1.22 11.53
CA ILE A 11 -38.89 -2.32 10.65
C ILE A 11 -37.43 -2.09 10.25
N TRP A 12 -36.54 -2.94 10.74
CA TRP A 12 -35.13 -2.96 10.30
C TRP A 12 -34.97 -3.99 9.19
N VAL A 13 -34.68 -3.53 7.98
CA VAL A 13 -34.41 -4.41 6.85
C VAL A 13 -32.98 -4.94 6.99
N LEU A 14 -32.85 -6.19 7.45
CA LEU A 14 -31.57 -6.89 7.48
C LEU A 14 -31.13 -7.29 6.06
N PRO A 15 -29.82 -7.48 5.82
CA PRO A 15 -29.34 -8.02 4.55
C PRO A 15 -30.01 -9.36 4.22
N SER A 16 -30.30 -9.62 2.94
CA SER A 16 -31.02 -10.81 2.48
C SER A 16 -30.19 -12.11 2.47
N VAL A 17 -28.95 -12.05 2.94
CA VAL A 17 -27.98 -13.16 3.02
C VAL A 17 -27.25 -13.04 4.34
N ASP A 18 -26.80 -14.16 4.90
CA ASP A 18 -25.98 -14.14 6.11
C ASP A 18 -24.60 -13.49 5.84
N GLY A 19 -24.04 -12.84 6.85
CA GLY A 19 -22.68 -12.35 6.83
C GLY A 19 -21.66 -13.48 7.00
N THR A 20 -20.46 -13.30 6.47
CA THR A 20 -19.31 -14.16 6.80
C THR A 20 -18.74 -13.79 8.16
N ASP A 21 -17.97 -14.70 8.76
CA ASP A 21 -17.25 -14.44 10.01
C ASP A 21 -16.41 -13.15 9.91
N GLY A 22 -16.39 -12.36 10.99
CA GLY A 22 -15.71 -11.07 11.05
C GLY A 22 -16.40 -9.89 10.35
N GLN A 23 -17.58 -10.07 9.75
CA GLN A 23 -18.37 -8.96 9.20
C GLN A 23 -19.20 -8.25 10.29
N PHE A 24 -19.37 -6.94 10.13
CA PHE A 24 -20.27 -6.11 10.93
C PHE A 24 -21.42 -5.58 10.07
N ILE A 25 -22.55 -5.23 10.68
CA ILE A 25 -23.66 -4.56 10.00
C ILE A 25 -23.41 -3.04 10.05
N LYS A 26 -23.32 -2.40 8.88
CA LYS A 26 -23.24 -0.93 8.74
C LYS A 26 -24.59 -0.35 8.29
N THR A 27 -24.89 0.86 8.77
CA THR A 27 -25.98 1.69 8.24
C THR A 27 -25.44 2.70 7.23
N ASP A 28 -26.25 3.05 6.23
CA ASP A 28 -25.97 4.14 5.29
C ASP A 28 -26.59 5.50 5.70
N GLY A 29 -27.22 5.57 6.89
CA GLY A 29 -27.92 6.76 7.36
C GLY A 29 -29.28 7.00 6.70
N SER A 30 -29.70 6.15 5.76
CA SER A 30 -30.98 6.21 5.04
C SER A 30 -31.90 5.01 5.33
N GLY A 31 -31.58 4.24 6.38
CA GLY A 31 -32.37 3.10 6.83
C GLY A 31 -31.99 1.76 6.20
N ASN A 32 -30.96 1.72 5.33
CA ASN A 32 -30.47 0.45 4.79
C ASN A 32 -29.35 -0.11 5.68
N LEU A 33 -29.41 -1.43 5.94
CA LEU A 33 -28.37 -2.18 6.63
C LEU A 33 -27.65 -3.09 5.64
N SER A 34 -26.32 -3.12 5.68
CA SER A 34 -25.50 -3.99 4.83
C SER A 34 -24.37 -4.62 5.64
N PHE A 35 -23.96 -5.85 5.29
CA PHE A 35 -22.73 -6.41 5.83
C PHE A 35 -21.53 -5.65 5.25
N ALA A 36 -20.60 -5.31 6.14
CA ALA A 36 -19.31 -4.81 5.80
C ALA A 36 -18.27 -5.69 6.48
N THR A 37 -17.21 -6.01 5.76
CA THR A 37 -16.08 -6.69 6.38
C THR A 37 -15.41 -5.69 7.33
N GLY A 38 -15.39 -6.05 8.62
CA GLY A 38 -14.58 -5.39 9.64
C GLY A 38 -13.15 -5.34 9.17
N GLY A 39 -12.38 -4.32 9.57
CA GLY A 39 -10.94 -4.35 9.38
C GLY A 39 -10.38 -5.71 9.81
N VAL A 40 -9.36 -6.19 9.11
CA VAL A 40 -8.76 -7.50 9.35
C VAL A 40 -8.52 -7.70 10.85
N ALA A 41 -9.08 -8.77 11.44
CA ALA A 41 -8.83 -9.06 12.85
C ALA A 41 -7.37 -9.46 13.01
N TYR A 42 -6.56 -8.58 13.59
CA TYR A 42 -5.15 -8.85 13.85
C TYR A 42 -5.00 -9.71 15.08
N GLN A 43 -4.39 -10.89 14.92
CA GLN A 43 -4.07 -11.75 16.05
C GLN A 43 -2.97 -11.13 16.92
N GLN A 44 -2.13 -10.26 16.35
CA GLN A 44 -1.05 -9.57 17.04
C GLN A 44 -0.86 -8.16 16.47
N VAL A 45 -0.56 -7.20 17.36
CA VAL A 45 -0.22 -5.82 16.99
C VAL A 45 1.17 -5.50 17.56
N VAL A 46 2.07 -5.04 16.71
CA VAL A 46 3.42 -4.59 17.06
C VAL A 46 3.50 -3.09 16.85
N THR A 47 4.04 -2.35 17.83
CA THR A 47 4.14 -0.89 17.74
C THR A 47 5.52 -0.46 17.27
N VAL A 48 5.56 0.39 16.24
CA VAL A 48 6.78 1.03 15.75
C VAL A 48 6.70 2.53 16.00
N ALA A 49 7.60 3.07 16.81
CA ALA A 49 7.65 4.51 17.12
C ALA A 49 9.10 4.96 17.25
N LYS A 50 9.39 6.23 16.92
CA LYS A 50 10.75 6.77 17.10
C LYS A 50 11.24 6.74 18.54
N ASP A 51 10.30 6.75 19.48
CA ASP A 51 10.51 6.56 20.90
C ASP A 51 9.28 5.88 21.51
N GLY A 52 9.46 5.04 22.53
CA GLY A 52 8.38 4.39 23.29
C GLY A 52 7.59 3.28 22.58
N GLY A 53 7.99 2.83 21.39
CA GLY A 53 7.41 1.66 20.70
C GLY A 53 8.18 0.37 20.98
N ASP A 54 7.60 -0.78 20.62
CA ASP A 54 8.28 -2.09 20.71
C ASP A 54 9.55 -2.11 19.83
N TYR A 55 9.50 -1.40 18.70
CA TYR A 55 10.63 -1.21 17.80
C TYR A 55 10.74 0.25 17.34
N THR A 56 11.95 0.67 16.99
CA THR A 56 12.23 2.02 16.46
C THR A 56 12.23 2.10 14.93
N THR A 57 12.19 0.94 14.26
CA THR A 57 12.14 0.82 12.80
C THR A 57 11.15 -0.26 12.38
N ILE A 58 10.57 -0.08 11.18
CA ILE A 58 9.61 -1.03 10.61
C ILE A 58 10.32 -2.32 10.23
N THR A 59 11.55 -2.25 9.73
CA THR A 59 12.36 -3.41 9.38
C THR A 59 12.66 -4.29 10.59
N ALA A 60 12.96 -3.70 11.76
CA ALA A 60 13.19 -4.47 12.97
C ALA A 60 11.92 -5.22 13.43
N ALA A 61 10.76 -4.57 13.38
CA ALA A 61 9.48 -5.21 13.67
C ALA A 61 9.17 -6.37 12.71
N LEU A 62 9.35 -6.16 11.40
CA LEU A 62 9.14 -7.20 10.39
C LEU A 62 10.06 -8.41 10.59
N ASN A 63 11.32 -8.19 10.94
CA ASN A 63 12.29 -9.27 11.19
C ASN A 63 11.96 -10.10 12.44
N ALA A 64 11.34 -9.48 13.44
CA ALA A 64 10.97 -10.16 14.68
C ALA A 64 9.71 -11.03 14.55
N ILE A 65 8.83 -10.72 13.59
CA ILE A 65 7.65 -11.52 13.30
C ILE A 65 8.10 -12.75 12.50
N LEU A 66 8.07 -13.93 13.10
CA LEU A 66 8.57 -15.16 12.46
C LEU A 66 7.47 -16.03 11.86
N ASP A 67 6.26 -15.99 12.41
CA ASP A 67 5.20 -16.97 12.24
C ASP A 67 3.87 -16.40 11.71
N ALA A 68 3.93 -15.27 10.99
CA ALA A 68 2.77 -14.72 10.29
C ALA A 68 2.24 -15.72 9.25
N ALA A 69 0.92 -15.91 9.24
CA ALA A 69 0.21 -16.88 8.41
C ALA A 69 -1.22 -16.41 8.09
N THR A 70 -1.94 -17.16 7.24
CA THR A 70 -3.32 -16.82 6.83
C THR A 70 -4.30 -16.70 8.00
N ASP A 71 -4.11 -17.53 9.02
CA ASP A 71 -4.85 -17.58 10.29
C ASP A 71 -4.16 -16.80 11.43
N LYS A 72 -3.01 -16.18 11.14
CA LYS A 72 -2.22 -15.41 12.09
C LYS A 72 -1.65 -14.15 11.43
N ARG A 73 -2.53 -13.20 11.14
CA ARG A 73 -2.19 -11.88 10.63
C ARG A 73 -1.67 -10.97 11.73
N TYR A 74 -0.65 -10.19 11.36
CA TYR A 74 -0.05 -9.17 12.21
C TYR A 74 -0.39 -7.78 11.67
N ALA A 75 -0.54 -6.81 12.58
CA ALA A 75 -0.45 -5.40 12.24
C ALA A 75 0.84 -4.81 12.85
N ILE A 76 1.59 -4.09 12.03
CA ILE A 76 2.61 -3.15 12.50
C ILE A 76 1.96 -1.77 12.55
N LEU A 77 1.68 -1.27 13.76
CA LEU A 77 1.14 0.06 14.00
C LEU A 77 2.28 1.07 14.07
N VAL A 78 2.37 1.93 13.07
CA VAL A 78 3.44 2.91 12.91
C VAL A 78 2.99 4.27 13.47
N TYR A 79 3.71 4.78 14.45
CA TYR A 79 3.52 6.11 15.02
C TYR A 79 4.24 7.19 14.18
N PRO A 80 3.99 8.49 14.45
CA PRO A 80 4.57 9.57 13.69
C PRO A 80 6.10 9.54 13.70
N GLY A 81 6.70 9.74 12.53
CA GLY A 81 8.14 9.74 12.37
C GLY A 81 8.58 9.59 10.91
N ASP A 82 9.82 10.01 10.65
CA ASP A 82 10.49 9.80 9.37
C ASP A 82 11.40 8.56 9.46
N TYR A 83 10.97 7.47 8.84
CA TYR A 83 11.64 6.17 8.81
C TYR A 83 12.50 6.03 7.56
N ALA A 84 13.81 6.23 7.72
CA ALA A 84 14.80 6.19 6.65
C ALA A 84 15.33 4.78 6.39
N GLU A 85 14.48 3.92 5.86
CA GLU A 85 14.76 2.49 5.66
C GLU A 85 14.20 1.98 4.33
N VAL A 86 14.72 0.83 3.87
CA VAL A 86 14.12 0.04 2.80
C VAL A 86 13.33 -1.06 3.48
N VAL A 87 12.08 -1.26 3.08
CA VAL A 87 11.16 -2.18 3.73
C VAL A 87 10.89 -3.38 2.83
N THR A 88 11.16 -4.57 3.33
CA THR A 88 10.72 -5.81 2.70
C THR A 88 9.51 -6.33 3.46
N CYS A 89 8.32 -6.19 2.88
CA CYS A 89 7.09 -6.66 3.51
C CYS A 89 7.15 -8.18 3.72
N LYS A 90 6.39 -8.66 4.71
CA LYS A 90 6.22 -10.08 5.00
C LYS A 90 4.77 -10.47 4.78
N ALA A 91 4.54 -11.67 4.23
CA ALA A 91 3.19 -12.11 3.95
C ALA A 91 2.35 -12.12 5.23
N TRP A 92 1.08 -11.71 5.12
CA TRP A 92 0.13 -11.65 6.25
C TRP A 92 0.50 -10.62 7.33
N VAL A 93 1.37 -9.66 7.03
CA VAL A 93 1.75 -8.55 7.93
C VAL A 93 1.35 -7.22 7.31
N ASP A 94 0.32 -6.59 7.86
CA ASP A 94 -0.11 -5.26 7.45
C ASP A 94 0.75 -4.17 8.12
N ILE A 95 1.00 -3.05 7.42
CA ILE A 95 1.73 -1.89 7.95
C ILE A 95 0.79 -0.69 7.93
N ILE A 96 0.46 -0.19 9.12
CA ILE A 96 -0.61 0.79 9.32
C ILE A 96 -0.04 2.00 10.05
N GLY A 97 0.04 3.14 9.39
CA GLY A 97 0.30 4.41 10.06
C GLY A 97 -0.91 4.87 10.85
N ILE A 98 -0.68 5.52 11.99
CA ILE A 98 -1.77 6.19 12.71
C ILE A 98 -2.20 7.49 12.02
N ASP A 99 -1.33 8.07 11.18
CA ASP A 99 -1.62 9.26 10.39
C ASP A 99 -0.84 9.26 9.06
N ARG A 100 -1.57 9.41 7.96
CA ARG A 100 -1.05 9.41 6.60
C ARG A 100 0.08 10.40 6.41
N HIS A 101 0.02 11.56 7.05
CA HIS A 101 0.92 12.65 6.77
C HIS A 101 2.19 12.60 7.59
N THR A 102 2.18 12.02 8.78
CA THR A 102 3.29 12.07 9.74
C THR A 102 4.02 10.74 9.92
N CYS A 103 3.40 9.61 9.56
CA CYS A 103 4.07 8.32 9.46
C CYS A 103 4.71 8.19 8.07
N ARG A 104 6.02 8.40 7.94
CA ARG A 104 6.69 8.49 6.63
C ARG A 104 7.81 7.47 6.48
N ILE A 105 7.71 6.59 5.50
CA ILE A 105 8.84 5.80 5.01
C ILE A 105 9.52 6.65 3.94
N LYS A 106 10.70 7.19 4.21
CA LYS A 106 11.36 8.10 3.25
C LYS A 106 12.83 7.83 3.09
N LYS A 107 13.32 7.78 1.86
CA LYS A 107 14.75 7.56 1.61
C LYS A 107 15.21 8.25 0.34
N THR A 108 16.38 8.88 0.44
CA THR A 108 17.17 9.24 -0.74
C THR A 108 17.96 8.02 -1.19
N VAL A 109 17.75 7.57 -2.41
CA VAL A 109 18.21 6.25 -2.89
C VAL A 109 19.23 6.39 -4.02
N SER A 110 20.28 5.59 -3.95
CA SER A 110 21.25 5.37 -5.03
C SER A 110 21.30 3.87 -5.31
N PHE A 111 20.18 3.37 -5.82
CA PHE A 111 19.87 1.96 -5.93
C PHE A 111 20.82 1.19 -6.86
N THR A 112 21.11 -0.06 -6.50
CA THR A 112 22.02 -0.97 -7.23
C THR A 112 21.21 -2.01 -8.02
N ALA A 113 21.87 -2.96 -8.70
CA ALA A 113 21.18 -4.02 -9.45
C ALA A 113 20.26 -4.85 -8.54
N SER A 114 20.68 -5.04 -7.29
CA SER A 114 20.02 -5.88 -6.29
C SER A 114 19.01 -5.12 -5.42
N GLU A 115 19.04 -3.79 -5.42
CA GLU A 115 18.16 -2.96 -4.62
C GLU A 115 17.52 -1.91 -5.49
N GLN A 116 16.25 -2.08 -5.89
CA GLN A 116 15.58 -1.22 -6.87
C GLN A 116 14.32 -0.56 -6.30
N ALA A 117 13.97 -0.80 -5.04
CA ALA A 117 12.71 -0.32 -4.47
C ALA A 117 12.84 0.13 -3.01
N LEU A 118 12.00 1.09 -2.62
CA LEU A 118 11.85 1.48 -1.22
C LEU A 118 11.02 0.45 -0.45
N ILE A 119 9.99 -0.10 -1.08
CA ILE A 119 9.17 -1.20 -0.57
C ILE A 119 9.24 -2.41 -1.50
N TYR A 120 9.54 -3.58 -0.95
CA TYR A 120 9.33 -4.86 -1.62
C TYR A 120 8.04 -5.49 -1.10
N SER A 121 7.13 -5.82 -2.00
CA SER A 121 5.83 -6.41 -1.67
C SER A 121 5.95 -7.85 -1.13
N ALA A 122 4.91 -8.30 -0.43
CA ALA A 122 4.66 -9.71 -0.14
C ALA A 122 3.17 -10.06 -0.33
N ASN A 123 2.80 -11.32 -0.17
CA ASN A 123 1.41 -11.77 -0.28
C ASN A 123 0.55 -11.24 0.86
N ASP A 124 -0.68 -10.81 0.54
CA ASP A 124 -1.69 -10.50 1.55
C ASP A 124 -1.23 -9.43 2.55
N VAL A 125 -0.71 -8.35 2.00
CA VAL A 125 -0.22 -7.19 2.77
C VAL A 125 -1.03 -5.95 2.42
N THR A 126 -1.40 -5.21 3.44
CA THR A 126 -2.00 -3.88 3.36
C THR A 126 -1.00 -2.84 3.86
N LEU A 127 -0.72 -1.84 3.03
CA LEU A 127 -0.15 -0.58 3.48
C LEU A 127 -1.29 0.41 3.69
N LYS A 128 -1.40 0.97 4.90
CA LYS A 128 -2.51 1.85 5.26
C LYS A 128 -2.07 3.13 5.97
N ASN A 129 -2.71 4.25 5.61
CA ASN A 129 -2.67 5.50 6.39
C ASN A 129 -1.24 5.98 6.70
N LEU A 130 -0.34 5.91 5.72
CA LEU A 130 1.05 6.37 5.82
C LEU A 130 1.52 7.01 4.51
N SER A 131 2.69 7.67 4.55
CA SER A 131 3.35 8.23 3.38
C SER A 131 4.62 7.47 3.02
N ILE A 132 4.89 7.32 1.73
CA ILE A 132 6.13 6.78 1.19
C ILE A 132 6.75 7.81 0.25
N LEU A 133 7.99 8.20 0.53
CA LEU A 133 8.71 9.21 -0.24
C LEU A 133 10.07 8.67 -0.71
N LEU A 134 10.19 8.47 -2.01
CA LEU A 134 11.45 8.14 -2.66
C LEU A 134 12.05 9.39 -3.29
N THR A 135 13.31 9.67 -2.99
CA THR A 135 14.08 10.71 -3.69
C THR A 135 15.28 10.07 -4.38
N HIS A 136 15.45 10.27 -5.67
CA HIS A 136 16.65 9.79 -6.36
C HIS A 136 17.90 10.58 -5.91
N GLY A 137 18.96 9.87 -5.56
CA GLY A 137 20.13 10.42 -4.86
C GLY A 137 21.48 10.33 -5.56
N GLY A 138 21.60 9.74 -6.76
CA GLY A 138 22.92 9.44 -7.32
C GLY A 138 23.01 9.25 -8.83
N SER A 139 24.12 8.67 -9.31
CA SER A 139 24.42 8.47 -10.73
C SER A 139 24.20 7.02 -11.21
N GLY A 140 23.28 6.29 -10.57
CA GLY A 140 23.05 4.85 -10.78
C GLY A 140 22.47 4.48 -12.16
N PHE A 141 22.61 3.21 -12.54
CA PHE A 141 22.12 2.67 -13.81
C PHE A 141 20.73 1.99 -13.74
N TYR A 142 20.17 1.84 -12.55
CA TYR A 142 18.97 1.04 -12.30
C TYR A 142 17.72 1.90 -12.09
N SER A 143 16.53 1.30 -12.28
CA SER A 143 15.24 1.96 -12.09
C SER A 143 14.90 2.09 -10.62
N ASP A 144 14.30 3.21 -10.24
CA ASP A 144 13.77 3.43 -8.89
C ASP A 144 12.28 3.12 -8.85
N TYR A 145 11.86 2.21 -7.97
CA TYR A 145 10.46 1.95 -7.68
C TYR A 145 10.11 2.44 -6.28
N ILE A 146 8.97 3.12 -6.10
CA ILE A 146 8.44 3.31 -4.74
C ILE A 146 8.12 1.94 -4.16
N ILE A 147 7.32 1.16 -4.90
CA ILE A 147 6.96 -0.21 -4.55
C ILE A 147 7.27 -1.12 -5.73
N ARG A 148 8.06 -2.14 -5.46
CA ARG A 148 8.32 -3.22 -6.40
C ARG A 148 7.54 -4.47 -6.02
N MET A 149 6.80 -4.97 -7.00
CA MET A 149 6.00 -6.18 -6.88
C MET A 149 6.80 -7.43 -7.26
N ASP A 150 7.53 -8.00 -6.30
CA ASP A 150 8.32 -9.22 -6.46
C ASP A 150 7.60 -10.43 -5.83
N ASN A 151 7.60 -11.56 -6.53
CA ASN A 151 7.21 -12.89 -6.03
C ASN A 151 5.87 -13.03 -5.28
N THR A 152 4.93 -12.08 -5.40
CA THR A 152 3.58 -12.28 -4.84
C THR A 152 2.76 -13.24 -5.72
N THR A 153 1.98 -14.11 -5.12
CA THR A 153 0.91 -14.89 -5.76
C THR A 153 -0.46 -14.28 -5.50
N ASP A 154 -0.55 -13.39 -4.49
CA ASP A 154 -1.80 -12.85 -3.96
C ASP A 154 -1.80 -11.31 -3.92
N THR A 155 -2.74 -10.75 -3.15
CA THR A 155 -3.13 -9.34 -3.17
C THR A 155 -2.16 -8.47 -2.36
N PHE A 156 -1.79 -7.31 -2.93
CA PHE A 156 -1.14 -6.22 -2.21
C PHE A 156 -2.03 -4.98 -2.24
N ILE A 157 -2.42 -4.48 -1.06
CA ILE A 157 -3.38 -3.39 -0.91
C ILE A 157 -2.66 -2.13 -0.46
N ILE A 158 -3.00 -1.00 -1.07
CA ILE A 158 -2.56 0.33 -0.67
C ILE A 158 -3.81 1.16 -0.41
N ASP A 159 -4.07 1.49 0.85
CA ASP A 159 -5.29 2.20 1.28
C ASP A 159 -4.95 3.48 2.05
N ASN A 160 -5.56 4.60 1.67
CA ASN A 160 -5.32 5.91 2.29
C ASN A 160 -3.82 6.24 2.46
N CYS A 161 -3.00 5.92 1.46
CA CYS A 161 -1.57 6.20 1.47
C CYS A 161 -1.23 7.36 0.52
N LYS A 162 -0.12 8.04 0.80
CA LYS A 162 0.50 8.98 -0.14
C LYS A 162 1.85 8.45 -0.59
N LEU A 163 2.00 8.21 -1.89
CA LEU A 163 3.23 7.74 -2.51
C LEU A 163 3.79 8.85 -3.40
N GLU A 164 5.04 9.25 -3.18
CA GLU A 164 5.70 10.26 -3.99
C GLU A 164 7.11 9.80 -4.36
N ALA A 165 7.42 9.83 -5.66
CA ALA A 165 8.76 9.64 -6.17
C ALA A 165 9.27 10.92 -6.83
N ILE A 166 10.39 11.41 -6.34
CA ILE A 166 11.12 12.53 -6.91
C ILE A 166 12.28 11.93 -7.71
N GLY A 167 12.13 11.94 -9.03
CA GLY A 167 13.14 11.45 -9.95
C GLY A 167 14.30 12.42 -10.15
N SER A 168 15.17 12.07 -11.09
CA SER A 168 16.30 12.88 -11.52
C SER A 168 16.33 13.04 -13.04
N SER A 169 17.30 13.85 -13.49
CA SER A 169 17.60 14.03 -14.92
C SER A 169 18.20 12.79 -15.58
N VAL A 170 18.49 11.72 -14.83
CA VAL A 170 19.37 10.64 -15.30
C VAL A 170 18.68 9.28 -15.50
N ARG A 171 17.52 8.99 -14.86
CA ARG A 171 16.94 7.62 -14.86
C ARG A 171 15.42 7.48 -14.70
N ASN A 172 14.93 6.28 -15.01
CA ASN A 172 13.55 5.85 -14.85
C ASN A 172 13.15 5.76 -13.37
N THR A 173 12.15 6.56 -13.00
CA THR A 173 11.49 6.55 -11.71
C THR A 173 10.06 6.08 -11.91
N PHE A 174 9.68 5.02 -11.22
CA PHE A 174 8.35 4.43 -11.27
C PHE A 174 7.70 4.56 -9.91
N GLY A 175 6.40 4.81 -9.90
CA GLY A 175 5.61 4.70 -8.69
C GLY A 175 5.49 3.24 -8.29
N LEU A 176 4.71 2.50 -9.09
CA LEU A 176 4.45 1.09 -8.90
C LEU A 176 4.99 0.32 -10.12
N GLY A 177 5.79 -0.72 -9.88
CA GLY A 177 6.34 -1.53 -10.96
C GLY A 177 6.76 -2.93 -10.53
N LYS A 178 7.12 -3.76 -11.51
CA LYS A 178 7.28 -5.21 -11.33
C LYS A 178 8.74 -5.66 -11.52
N GLY A 179 9.22 -6.61 -10.71
CA GLY A 179 10.32 -7.52 -11.08
C GLY A 179 9.83 -8.74 -11.86
N ALA A 180 10.64 -9.78 -12.06
CA ALA A 180 10.23 -10.96 -12.86
C ALA A 180 9.13 -11.84 -12.17
N GLY A 181 8.37 -12.63 -12.96
CA GLY A 181 7.47 -13.72 -12.47
C GLY A 181 5.98 -13.37 -12.20
N ALA A 182 5.04 -14.24 -12.59
CA ALA A 182 3.57 -14.32 -12.35
C ALA A 182 2.64 -13.08 -12.52
N ALA A 183 1.31 -13.34 -12.62
CA ALA A 183 0.22 -12.36 -12.67
C ALA A 183 -0.34 -12.11 -11.27
N ARG A 184 -0.52 -10.85 -10.87
CA ARG A 184 -0.75 -10.44 -9.46
C ARG A 184 -1.87 -9.41 -9.34
N TYR A 185 -2.43 -9.23 -8.15
CA TYR A 185 -3.44 -8.21 -7.87
C TYR A 185 -2.86 -7.09 -7.01
N ILE A 186 -2.88 -5.87 -7.54
CA ILE A 186 -2.66 -4.68 -6.73
C ILE A 186 -3.97 -3.90 -6.64
N GLN A 187 -4.27 -3.48 -5.43
CA GLN A 187 -5.46 -2.68 -5.16
C GLN A 187 -5.03 -1.37 -4.54
N PHE A 188 -5.51 -0.27 -5.10
CA PHE A 188 -5.13 1.07 -4.70
C PHE A 188 -6.41 1.86 -4.41
N TYR A 189 -6.62 2.16 -3.13
CA TYR A 189 -7.84 2.76 -2.60
C TYR A 189 -7.52 4.07 -1.90
N ASN A 190 -8.34 5.10 -2.13
CA ASN A 190 -8.29 6.34 -1.35
C ASN A 190 -6.90 6.99 -1.28
N SER A 191 -6.04 6.72 -2.26
CA SER A 191 -4.60 6.94 -2.17
C SER A 191 -4.12 7.89 -3.26
N GLU A 192 -2.94 8.45 -3.05
CA GLU A 192 -2.27 9.36 -3.97
C GLU A 192 -0.95 8.76 -4.45
N LEU A 193 -0.69 8.80 -5.75
CA LEU A 193 0.59 8.45 -6.34
C LEU A 193 1.11 9.57 -7.26
N ARG A 194 2.26 10.14 -6.89
CA ARG A 194 2.94 11.19 -7.63
C ARG A 194 4.33 10.75 -8.08
N VAL A 195 4.63 10.93 -9.36
CA VAL A 195 5.99 10.77 -9.91
C VAL A 195 6.40 12.08 -10.56
N VAL A 196 7.41 12.74 -10.01
CA VAL A 196 7.81 14.10 -10.43
C VAL A 196 9.29 14.17 -10.78
N ASN A 197 9.66 15.27 -11.46
CA ASN A 197 11.04 15.60 -11.84
C ASN A 197 11.76 14.49 -12.62
N THR A 198 11.13 14.06 -13.71
CA THR A 198 11.53 12.82 -14.35
C THR A 198 11.83 13.07 -15.85
N THR A 199 13.07 12.89 -16.34
CA THR A 199 13.54 12.95 -17.77
C THR A 199 13.71 11.64 -18.65
N GLY A 200 12.66 10.89 -19.02
CA GLY A 200 12.74 9.46 -19.44
C GLY A 200 11.36 8.87 -19.80
N SER A 201 11.26 7.78 -20.58
CA SER A 201 10.00 7.03 -20.81
C SER A 201 9.48 6.45 -19.50
N ARG A 202 8.41 7.03 -18.91
CA ARG A 202 8.04 6.69 -17.52
C ARG A 202 6.57 6.52 -17.27
N HIS A 203 6.28 5.68 -16.27
CA HIS A 203 4.93 5.33 -15.85
C HIS A 203 4.75 5.61 -14.36
N CYS A 204 3.63 6.23 -13.96
CA CYS A 204 3.25 6.17 -12.54
C CYS A 204 3.02 4.73 -12.13
N ILE A 205 2.33 3.98 -13.00
CA ILE A 205 2.04 2.57 -12.78
C ILE A 205 2.45 1.74 -13.99
N ALA A 206 3.29 0.74 -13.76
CA ALA A 206 3.65 -0.28 -14.74
C ALA A 206 3.12 -1.64 -14.27
N PHE A 207 1.93 -2.02 -14.75
CA PHE A 207 1.29 -3.26 -14.30
C PHE A 207 1.95 -4.51 -14.88
N GLY A 208 2.60 -4.46 -16.05
CA GLY A 208 3.13 -5.66 -16.69
C GLY A 208 2.04 -6.73 -16.82
N ARG A 209 2.27 -7.92 -16.22
CA ARG A 209 1.30 -9.04 -16.13
C ARG A 209 0.34 -8.96 -14.92
N CYS A 210 0.32 -7.86 -14.18
CA CYS A 210 -0.54 -7.69 -13.00
C CYS A 210 -1.91 -7.13 -13.38
N ARG A 211 -2.94 -7.54 -12.63
CA ARG A 211 -4.27 -6.92 -12.59
C ARG A 211 -4.24 -5.80 -11.53
N GLY A 212 -4.79 -4.65 -11.89
CA GLY A 212 -4.88 -3.50 -10.98
C GLY A 212 -6.33 -3.10 -10.77
N LEU A 213 -6.72 -2.85 -9.52
CA LEU A 213 -7.95 -2.15 -9.15
C LEU A 213 -7.57 -0.78 -8.59
N LEU A 214 -8.08 0.28 -9.20
CA LEU A 214 -7.82 1.65 -8.79
C LEU A 214 -9.17 2.30 -8.46
N GLU A 215 -9.36 2.68 -7.20
CA GLU A 215 -10.63 3.21 -6.73
C GLU A 215 -10.39 4.44 -5.84
N ASN A 216 -11.18 5.49 -6.09
CA ASN A 216 -11.13 6.76 -5.36
C ASN A 216 -9.69 7.30 -5.15
N SER A 217 -8.86 7.27 -6.20
CA SER A 217 -7.43 7.52 -6.08
C SER A 217 -6.92 8.52 -7.11
N TYR A 218 -5.88 9.28 -6.75
CA TYR A 218 -5.27 10.30 -7.60
C TYR A 218 -3.90 9.85 -8.09
N PHE A 219 -3.67 9.96 -9.41
CA PHE A 219 -2.41 9.62 -10.05
C PHE A 219 -1.90 10.83 -10.82
N TYR A 220 -0.62 11.14 -10.68
CA TYR A 220 -0.01 12.28 -11.35
C TYR A 220 1.44 12.00 -11.74
N ILE A 221 1.76 12.29 -13.01
CA ILE A 221 3.11 12.23 -13.54
C ILE A 221 3.53 13.60 -14.07
N GLN A 222 4.73 14.04 -13.72
CA GLN A 222 5.34 15.25 -14.26
C GLN A 222 6.74 14.94 -14.79
N ALA A 223 6.85 14.93 -16.12
CA ALA A 223 8.14 14.83 -16.79
C ALA A 223 8.90 16.16 -16.72
N ALA A 224 10.23 16.08 -16.59
CA ALA A 224 11.14 17.22 -16.58
C ALA A 224 11.72 17.55 -17.96
N SER A 225 11.31 16.86 -19.04
CA SER A 225 11.76 17.08 -20.43
C SER A 225 10.65 16.78 -21.45
N THR A 226 10.94 16.93 -22.75
CA THR A 226 10.02 16.69 -23.91
C THR A 226 9.64 15.22 -24.13
N GLN A 227 9.96 14.32 -23.20
CA GLN A 227 9.73 12.88 -23.37
C GLN A 227 8.34 12.43 -22.92
N ARG A 228 7.86 11.32 -23.49
CA ARG A 228 6.53 10.75 -23.22
C ARG A 228 6.46 10.18 -21.81
N ALA A 229 5.58 10.76 -21.01
CA ALA A 229 5.12 10.18 -19.75
C ALA A 229 3.76 9.51 -19.96
N PHE A 230 3.58 8.32 -19.40
CA PHE A 230 2.29 7.66 -19.35
C PHE A 230 1.84 7.59 -17.90
N LEU A 231 0.56 7.79 -17.65
CA LEU A 231 0.04 7.61 -16.29
C LEU A 231 0.05 6.12 -15.91
N ILE A 232 -0.48 5.30 -16.81
CA ILE A 232 -0.61 3.86 -16.64
C ILE A 232 -0.10 3.17 -17.90
N ARG A 233 0.69 2.12 -17.72
CA ARG A 233 1.05 1.19 -18.79
C ARG A 233 0.74 -0.24 -18.40
N CYS A 234 0.04 -0.92 -19.30
CA CYS A 234 -0.15 -2.36 -19.29
C CYS A 234 0.65 -2.95 -20.46
N ASP A 235 1.59 -3.86 -20.19
CA ASP A 235 2.34 -4.53 -21.26
C ASP A 235 1.64 -5.83 -21.62
N ASN A 236 1.23 -5.95 -22.90
CA ASN A 236 0.54 -7.12 -23.42
C ASN A 236 1.54 -8.27 -23.61
N THR A 237 1.77 -9.04 -22.56
CA THR A 237 2.30 -10.40 -22.70
C THR A 237 1.26 -11.30 -22.06
N ALA A 238 0.78 -12.32 -22.79
CA ALA A 238 -0.34 -13.17 -22.43
C ALA A 238 -0.38 -13.49 -20.92
N LEU A 239 -1.54 -13.27 -20.31
CA LEU A 239 -1.83 -13.84 -18.99
C LEU A 239 -1.72 -15.37 -19.14
N PRO A 240 -0.96 -16.06 -18.26
CA PRO A 240 -0.93 -17.52 -18.27
C PRO A 240 -2.32 -18.10 -18.01
#